data_AF-A0A450WD22-F1
#
_entry.id   AF-A0A450WD22-F1
#
_cell.length_a   1.000
_cell.length_b   1.000
_cell.length_c   1.000
_cell.angle_alpha   90.00
_cell.angle_beta   90.00
_cell.angle_gamma   90.00
#
_symmetry.space_group_name_H-M   'P 1'
#
loop_
_entity.id
_entity.type
_entity.pdbx_description
1 polymer ?
#
loop_
_entity_poly.entity_id
_entity_poly.type
_entity_poly.pdbx_seq_one_letter_code
_entity_poly.pdbx_strand_id
1 'polypeptide(L)' 'MKNTMTDVRNLLIETIESVKSGDMAIDKAKAIAQVAGVVVDSGKVEVDFLKALAELPPTQEGHYGTGFISAERPKQIG' A
#
# COMPACT_ATOMS: atom_id res chain seq x y z
N MET A 1 4.40 -4.54 -14.88
CA MET A 1 4.91 -5.10 -13.60
C MET A 1 3.84 -4.83 -12.55
N LYS A 2 3.49 -5.80 -11.69
CA LYS A 2 2.51 -5.61 -10.61
C LYS A 2 3.25 -5.12 -9.37
N ASN A 3 3.09 -3.86 -8.99
CA ASN A 3 3.89 -3.22 -7.93
C ASN A 3 3.10 -2.19 -7.09
N THR A 4 1.77 -2.18 -7.18
CA THR A 4 0.91 -1.27 -6.41
C THR A 4 0.27 -1.97 -5.20
N MET A 5 -0.21 -1.21 -4.20
CA MET A 5 -1.00 -1.78 -3.10
C MET A 5 -2.28 -2.48 -3.57
N THR A 6 -2.87 -2.00 -4.68
CA THR A 6 -4.02 -2.64 -5.32
C THR A 6 -3.67 -4.05 -5.81
N ASP A 7 -2.48 -4.22 -6.39
CA ASP A 7 -2.01 -5.53 -6.84
C ASP A 7 -1.84 -6.51 -5.67
N VAL A 8 -1.28 -6.05 -4.54
CA VAL A 8 -1.14 -6.86 -3.31
C VAL A 8 -2.51 -7.29 -2.79
N ARG A 9 -3.49 -6.38 -2.78
CA ARG A 9 -4.87 -6.70 -2.38
C ARG A 9 -5.48 -7.77 -3.29
N ASN A 10 -5.35 -7.61 -4.60
CA ASN A 10 -5.89 -8.55 -5.57
C ASN A 10 -5.26 -9.95 -5.40
N LEU A 11 -3.94 -10.02 -5.20
CA LEU A 11 -3.24 -11.27 -4.93
C LEU A 11 -3.75 -11.97 -3.66
N LEU A 12 -3.98 -11.21 -2.58
CA LEU A 12 -4.49 -11.78 -1.33
C LEU A 12 -5.92 -12.32 -1.48
N ILE A 13 -6.76 -11.66 -2.27
CA ILE A 13 -8.11 -12.14 -2.58
C ILE A 13 -8.04 -13.46 -3.36
N GLU A 14 -7.23 -13.52 -4.42
CA GLU A 14 -7.01 -14.75 -5.21
C GLU A 14 -6.49 -15.90 -4.33
N THR A 15 -5.60 -15.59 -3.38
CA THR A 15 -5.08 -16.57 -2.40
C THR A 15 -6.21 -17.11 -1.52
N ILE A 16 -7.11 -16.25 -1.03
CA ILE A 16 -8.26 -16.66 -0.22
C ILE A 16 -9.21 -17.56 -1.01
N GLU A 17 -9.49 -17.21 -2.27
CA GLU A 17 -10.34 -18.00 -3.16
C GLU A 17 -9.73 -19.39 -3.41
N SER A 18 -8.42 -19.44 -3.70
CA SER A 18 -7.68 -20.68 -3.94
C SER A 18 -7.62 -21.59 -2.70
N VAL A 19 -7.54 -21.01 -1.51
CA VAL A 19 -7.63 -21.77 -0.25
C VAL A 19 -9.03 -22.35 -0.08
N LYS A 20 -10.08 -21.57 -0.38
CA LYS A 20 -11.48 -22.00 -0.25
C LYS A 20 -11.85 -23.10 -1.25
N SER A 21 -11.31 -23.06 -2.46
CA SER A 21 -11.54 -24.11 -3.47
C SER A 21 -10.73 -25.39 -3.23
N GLY A 22 -9.71 -25.33 -2.36
CA GLY A 22 -8.78 -26.44 -2.12
C GLY A 22 -7.62 -26.51 -3.12
N ASP A 23 -7.52 -25.55 -4.04
CA ASP A 23 -6.47 -25.48 -5.06
C ASP A 23 -5.12 -25.00 -4.50
N MET A 24 -5.10 -24.55 -3.24
CA MET A 24 -3.88 -24.10 -2.56
C MET A 24 -3.68 -24.76 -1.19
N ALA A 25 -2.49 -25.29 -0.98
CA ALA A 25 -2.05 -25.76 0.34
C ALA A 25 -1.97 -24.61 1.36
N ILE A 26 -2.47 -24.85 2.57
CA ILE A 26 -2.55 -23.85 3.64
C ILE A 26 -1.18 -23.24 3.98
N ASP A 27 -0.12 -24.03 4.01
CA ASP A 27 1.22 -23.52 4.35
C ASP A 27 1.76 -22.56 3.28
N LYS A 28 1.43 -22.79 2.01
CA LYS A 28 1.74 -21.86 0.93
C LYS A 28 0.96 -20.56 1.08
N ALA A 29 -0.33 -20.64 1.42
CA ALA A 29 -1.16 -19.46 1.66
C ALA A 29 -0.64 -18.62 2.84
N LYS A 30 -0.20 -19.27 3.93
CA LYS A 30 0.43 -18.59 5.08
C LYS A 30 1.70 -17.84 4.68
N ALA A 31 2.57 -18.47 3.88
CA ALA A 31 3.79 -17.82 3.40
C ALA A 31 3.48 -16.57 2.54
N ILE A 32 2.49 -16.66 1.65
CA ILE A 32 2.03 -15.52 0.84
C ILE A 32 1.52 -14.40 1.75
N ALA A 33 0.66 -14.72 2.73
CA ALA A 33 0.11 -13.75 3.66
C ALA A 33 1.20 -13.04 4.48
N GLN A 34 2.23 -13.79 4.91
CA GLN A 34 3.36 -13.23 5.66
C GLN A 34 4.16 -12.21 4.85
N VAL A 35 4.54 -12.55 3.60
CA VAL A 35 5.30 -11.63 2.73
C VAL A 35 4.45 -10.42 2.35
N ALA A 36 3.17 -10.61 2.06
CA ALA A 36 2.25 -9.51 1.80
C ALA A 36 2.11 -8.56 3.00
N GLY A 37 2.17 -9.11 4.23
CA GLY A 37 2.21 -8.31 5.46
C GLY A 37 3.35 -7.31 5.49
N VAL A 38 4.57 -7.73 5.11
CA VAL A 38 5.75 -6.84 5.04
C VAL A 38 5.52 -5.69 4.06
N VAL A 39 4.89 -5.97 2.92
CA VAL A 39 4.58 -4.94 1.91
C VAL A 39 3.54 -3.94 2.43
N VAL A 40 2.50 -4.44 3.11
CA VAL A 40 1.48 -3.58 3.75
C VAL A 40 2.10 -2.71 4.84
N ASP A 41 3.01 -3.25 5.65
CA ASP A 41 3.70 -2.49 6.70
C ASP A 41 4.60 -1.40 6.11
N SER A 42 5.28 -1.66 4.98
CA SER A 42 5.98 -0.61 4.23
C SER A 42 5.03 0.49 3.75
N GLY A 43 3.85 0.13 3.23
CA GLY A 43 2.84 1.10 2.83
C GLY A 43 2.33 1.96 3.99
N LYS A 44 2.19 1.40 5.19
CA LYS A 44 1.83 2.16 6.40
C LYS A 44 2.89 3.20 6.77
N VAL A 45 4.17 2.83 6.71
CA VAL A 45 5.28 3.76 6.96
C VAL A 45 5.21 4.97 6.02
N GLU A 46 4.88 4.73 4.74
CA GLU A 46 4.71 5.81 3.78
C GLU A 46 3.49 6.70 4.07
N VAL A 47 2.36 6.12 4.50
CA VAL A 47 1.19 6.89 4.96
C VAL A 47 1.56 7.77 6.16
N ASP A 48 2.28 7.22 7.13
CA ASP A 48 2.67 7.96 8.33
C ASP A 48 3.67 9.08 8.01
N PHE A 49 4.58 8.85 7.06
CA PHE A 49 5.43 9.91 6.51
C PHE A 49 4.61 11.03 5.87
N LEU A 50 3.60 10.70 5.05
CA LEU A 50 2.73 11.71 4.43
C LEU A 50 1.91 12.50 5.46
N LYS A 51 1.41 11.85 6.52
CA LYS A 51 0.73 12.53 7.63
C LYS A 51 1.67 13.50 8.34
N ALA A 52 2.89 13.06 8.66
CA ALA A 52 3.89 13.91 9.31
C ALA A 52 4.24 15.14 8.46
N LEU A 53 4.32 14.98 7.13
CA LEU A 53 4.50 16.12 6.22
C LEU A 53 3.28 17.04 6.16
N ALA A 54 2.07 16.51 6.28
CA ALA A 54 0.84 17.32 6.28
C ALA A 54 0.72 18.22 7.52
N GLU A 55 1.39 17.87 8.63
CA GLU A 55 1.46 18.68 9.85
C GLU A 55 2.48 19.84 9.75
N LEU A 56 3.41 19.78 8.79
CA LEU A 56 4.35 20.87 8.58
C LEU A 56 3.66 22.08 7.92
N PRO A 57 4.04 23.32 8.29
CA PRO A 57 3.53 24.50 7.62
C PRO A 57 3.79 24.41 6.10
N PRO A 58 2.91 24.96 5.26
CA PRO A 58 3.06 24.86 3.81
C PRO A 58 4.38 25.47 3.35
N THR A 59 5.33 24.64 2.92
CA THR A 59 6.59 25.06 2.31
C THR A 59 6.49 24.92 0.79
N GLN A 60 5.99 25.97 0.12
CA GLN A 60 5.84 26.13 -1.34
C GLN A 60 5.09 25.02 -2.11
N GLU A 61 4.62 25.34 -3.32
CA GLU A 61 3.88 24.40 -4.20
C GLU A 61 4.79 23.26 -4.67
N GLY A 62 4.31 22.01 -4.63
CA GLY A 62 5.04 20.84 -5.13
C GLY A 62 4.25 19.52 -5.04
N HIS A 63 4.67 18.52 -5.82
CA HIS A 63 4.17 17.15 -5.73
C HIS A 63 4.79 16.47 -4.50
N TYR A 64 3.97 15.88 -3.63
CA TYR A 64 4.42 15.10 -2.48
C TYR A 64 4.06 13.64 -2.74
N GLY A 65 5.07 12.78 -2.93
CA GLY A 65 4.83 11.37 -3.22
C GLY A 65 5.90 10.49 -2.61
N THR A 66 5.49 9.29 -2.20
CA THR A 66 6.35 8.20 -1.75
C THR A 66 6.33 7.08 -2.80
N GLY A 67 7.13 6.02 -2.62
CA GLY A 67 7.28 4.95 -3.60
C GLY A 67 5.97 4.22 -3.93
N PHE A 68 5.00 4.21 -3.01
CA PHE A 68 3.69 3.59 -3.18
C PHE A 68 2.50 4.58 -3.20
N ILE A 69 2.68 5.84 -2.79
CA ILE A 69 1.57 6.81 -2.66
C ILE A 69 1.95 8.15 -3.31
N SER A 70 1.31 8.48 -4.43
CA SER A 70 1.33 9.84 -4.98
C SER A 70 0.20 10.67 -4.37
N ALA A 71 0.53 11.86 -3.84
CA ALA A 71 -0.45 12.84 -3.39
C ALA A 71 -0.22 14.20 -4.08
N GLU A 72 -1.29 14.78 -4.60
CA GLU A 72 -1.30 16.17 -5.04
C GLU A 72 -1.90 17.02 -3.93
N ARG A 73 -1.20 18.08 -3.51
CA ARG A 73 -1.78 19.07 -2.60
C ARG A 73 -2.74 19.95 -3.43
N PRO A 74 -4.02 20.09 -3.05
CA PRO A 74 -4.91 21.01 -3.74
C PRO A 74 -4.40 22.45 -3.59
N LYS A 75 -4.43 23.21 -4.69
CA LYS A 75 -4.09 24.65 -4.69
C LYS A 75 -4.97 25.36 -3.67
N GLN A 76 -4.35 26.04 -2.69
CA GLN A 76 -5.08 26.96 -1.84
C GLN A 76 -5.46 28.17 -2.70
N ILE A 77 -6.75 28.30 -2.98
CA ILE A 77 -7.31 29.52 -3.56
C ILE A 77 -7.46 30.49 -2.38
N GLY A 78 -6.56 31.46 -2.32
CA GLY A 78 -6.59 32.54 -1.32
C GLY A 78 -7.75 33.51 -1.54
#